data_AF-A0AA39FU30-F1
#
_entry.id   AF-A0AA39FU30-F1
#
_cell.length_a   1.000
_cell.length_b   1.000
_cell.length_c   1.000
_cell.angle_alpha   90.00
_cell.angle_beta   90.00
_cell.angle_gamma   90.00
#
_symmetry.space_group_name_H-M   'P 1'
#
loop_
_entity.id
_entity.type
_entity.pdbx_description
1 polymer ?
#
loop_
_entity_poly.entity_id
_entity_poly.type
_entity_poly.pdbx_seq_one_letter_code
_entity_poly.pdbx_strand_id
1 'polypeptide(L)'
;MANKLRFDGKVVVITGAGAGLGKAYALLFASRGAKVVINDLGGGRHGDGSNTKVADTVVSEIKQSGGEAVANYDNVLEGEKIVQTAINTYGRIDILVNNAGILRDKTFARMSESDWDVIHNVHVKGSMKTTQAAWPYFRKQKYGKIIFTSSNSGLYGNFGQANYSSAKMALIGLANTLAIEGQSSGIYTNVIVPTAGSRLTEDIVPPDFFNELKPELIAPIVLWLCHEDCSENGSIIESALGWAGKCHLIRSNGCILRSNKNELINPEAVQDNWGKIIDMTNAKHYESIVDVSGELMNVIESFSNKKQYDHVIKDTYSNRDVILYALSVGATVENSCDYPYLYENHENFSVLPTFYIIYGAWGAISSNMLTNSLPNRQINLAGVVHGEQYFKVLKNIPTEATVETRFHIQATLDKGKNAMIIIKHETFDTNNGDKITEGQLVGVVIGAGGFGGPKNSQYEIPIVPLPKRKPDISITQSTSYDQAALYRLGSHDFNPLHIDPNISQMGGYEKPILHGLCSLGFSTRHVLNTFADGDSQLFDSMKVRFSKPVTPGNTLRTDMWREGNRIHFETVILETGIQVITGAYIDLKEVKYRLPNSRL
;
A
#
# COMPACT_ATOMS: atom_id res chain seq x y z
N MET A 1 24.56 -7.34 28.05
CA MET A 1 25.37 -6.98 26.87
C MET A 1 25.15 -8.06 25.83
N ALA A 2 24.74 -7.72 24.61
CA ALA A 2 24.62 -8.71 23.54
C ALA A 2 25.99 -9.38 23.30
N ASN A 3 26.00 -10.68 23.02
CA ASN A 3 27.22 -11.37 22.61
C ASN A 3 27.82 -10.66 21.38
N LYS A 4 29.14 -10.40 21.39
CA LYS A 4 29.82 -9.78 20.25
C LYS A 4 29.71 -10.71 19.03
N LEU A 5 29.29 -10.19 17.88
CA LEU A 5 29.36 -10.90 16.60
C LEU A 5 30.83 -11.25 16.28
N ARG A 6 31.08 -12.51 15.90
CA ARG A 6 32.42 -13.07 15.66
C ARG A 6 32.46 -13.89 14.37
N PHE A 7 33.66 -14.09 13.84
CA PHE A 7 33.94 -14.77 12.58
C PHE A 7 35.00 -15.86 12.75
N ASP A 8 35.07 -16.46 13.93
CA ASP A 8 36.05 -17.49 14.24
C ASP A 8 35.94 -18.65 13.25
N GLY A 9 37.07 -19.04 12.67
CA GLY A 9 37.14 -20.11 11.68
C GLY A 9 36.60 -19.77 10.29
N LYS A 10 36.11 -18.54 10.06
CA LYS A 10 35.69 -18.07 8.73
C LYS A 10 36.88 -17.47 7.96
N VAL A 11 36.93 -17.72 6.66
CA VAL A 11 37.92 -17.14 5.75
C VAL A 11 37.28 -16.09 4.86
N VAL A 12 37.84 -14.88 4.90
CA VAL A 12 37.33 -13.70 4.19
C VAL A 12 38.32 -13.28 3.12
N VAL A 13 37.87 -13.17 1.87
CA VAL A 13 38.64 -12.57 0.77
C VAL A 13 38.09 -11.17 0.48
N ILE A 14 38.96 -10.16 0.48
CA ILE A 14 38.57 -8.78 0.20
C ILE A 14 39.47 -8.25 -0.91
N THR A 15 38.87 -7.89 -2.05
CA THR A 15 39.60 -7.31 -3.19
C THR A 15 39.76 -5.81 -3.01
N GLY A 16 40.91 -5.24 -3.38
CA GLY A 16 41.21 -3.81 -3.17
C GLY A 16 41.26 -3.44 -1.69
N ALA A 17 41.86 -4.30 -0.87
CA ALA A 17 41.90 -4.19 0.59
C ALA A 17 43.11 -3.42 1.13
N GLY A 18 43.93 -2.84 0.25
CA GLY A 18 45.14 -2.11 0.62
C GLY A 18 44.89 -0.73 1.23
N ALA A 19 43.71 -0.13 0.97
CA ALA A 19 43.34 1.20 1.47
C ALA A 19 41.82 1.37 1.59
N GLY A 20 41.40 2.51 2.17
CA GLY A 20 40.00 2.94 2.21
C GLY A 20 39.03 1.91 2.80
N LEU A 21 37.90 1.71 2.13
CA LEU A 21 36.84 0.78 2.53
C LEU A 21 37.35 -0.66 2.71
N GLY A 22 38.09 -1.18 1.72
CA GLY A 22 38.60 -2.55 1.78
C GLY A 22 39.53 -2.78 2.98
N LYS A 23 40.39 -1.80 3.31
CA LYS A 23 41.24 -1.84 4.51
C LYS A 23 40.39 -1.84 5.79
N ALA A 24 39.39 -0.96 5.89
CA ALA A 24 38.52 -0.89 7.07
C ALA A 24 37.73 -2.20 7.28
N TYR A 25 37.25 -2.82 6.20
CA TYR A 25 36.61 -4.13 6.24
C TYR A 25 37.59 -5.19 6.76
N ALA A 26 38.80 -5.26 6.21
CA ALA A 26 39.80 -6.24 6.57
C ALA A 26 40.19 -6.16 8.05
N LEU A 27 40.48 -4.96 8.55
CA LEU A 27 40.81 -4.74 9.96
C LEU A 27 39.66 -5.16 10.88
N LEU A 28 38.42 -4.81 10.53
CA LEU A 28 37.26 -5.15 11.35
C LEU A 28 37.00 -6.66 11.35
N PHE A 29 37.01 -7.34 10.20
CA PHE A 29 36.86 -8.80 10.12
C PHE A 29 37.95 -9.53 10.94
N ALA A 30 39.21 -9.12 10.78
CA ALA A 30 40.32 -9.72 11.54
C ALA A 30 40.17 -9.50 13.05
N SER A 31 39.77 -8.30 13.49
CA SER A 31 39.51 -8.01 14.91
C SER A 31 38.40 -8.88 15.52
N ARG A 32 37.55 -9.50 14.68
CA ARG A 32 36.46 -10.40 15.06
C ARG A 32 36.77 -11.88 14.82
N GLY A 33 38.03 -12.24 14.56
CA GLY A 33 38.50 -13.63 14.50
C GLY A 33 38.52 -14.26 13.11
N ALA A 34 38.19 -13.49 12.06
CA ALA A 34 38.31 -13.99 10.69
C ALA A 34 39.77 -14.13 10.25
N LYS A 35 40.04 -15.10 9.38
CA LYS A 35 41.29 -15.20 8.62
C LYS A 35 41.12 -14.48 7.29
N VAL A 36 41.95 -13.47 7.02
CA VAL A 36 41.69 -12.54 5.91
C VAL A 36 42.73 -12.67 4.79
N VAL A 37 42.26 -12.73 3.54
CA VAL A 37 43.11 -12.55 2.36
C VAL A 37 42.98 -11.11 1.89
N ILE A 38 44.09 -10.39 1.94
CA ILE A 38 44.22 -8.99 1.53
C ILE A 38 44.66 -8.97 0.06
N ASN A 39 43.71 -8.89 -0.86
CA ASN A 39 44.03 -8.70 -2.27
C ASN A 39 44.17 -7.20 -2.58
N ASP A 40 45.30 -6.80 -3.15
CA ASP A 40 45.47 -5.47 -3.73
C ASP A 40 46.58 -5.47 -4.79
N LEU A 41 46.29 -4.91 -5.97
CA LEU A 41 47.27 -4.75 -7.05
C LEU A 41 48.31 -3.66 -6.73
N GLY A 42 47.98 -2.72 -5.84
CA GLY A 42 48.79 -1.56 -5.49
C GLY A 42 48.86 -0.51 -6.60
N GLY A 43 47.89 -0.53 -7.52
CA GLY A 43 47.77 0.47 -8.59
C GLY A 43 47.20 1.80 -8.11
N GLY A 44 47.44 2.85 -8.88
CA GLY A 44 46.85 4.18 -8.68
C GLY A 44 45.34 4.19 -8.91
N ARG A 45 44.69 5.29 -8.52
CA ARG A 45 43.24 5.53 -8.64
C ARG A 45 42.71 5.36 -10.08
N HIS A 46 43.57 5.59 -11.06
CA HIS A 46 43.24 5.50 -12.48
C HIS A 46 43.57 4.12 -13.08
N GLY A 47 44.06 3.17 -12.28
CA GLY A 47 44.43 1.83 -12.73
C GLY A 47 45.84 1.74 -13.35
N ASP A 48 46.71 2.70 -13.04
CA ASP A 48 48.10 2.76 -13.46
C ASP A 48 49.07 2.23 -12.38
N GLY A 49 50.11 1.48 -12.79
CA GLY A 49 51.13 0.95 -11.88
C GLY A 49 50.69 -0.29 -11.06
N SER A 50 51.65 -0.83 -10.29
CA SER A 50 51.42 -1.88 -9.29
C SER A 50 52.43 -1.73 -8.16
N ASN A 51 52.01 -2.01 -6.91
CA ASN A 51 52.87 -1.89 -5.74
C ASN A 51 52.44 -2.87 -4.65
N THR A 52 53.12 -4.02 -4.60
CA THR A 52 52.80 -5.12 -3.68
C THR A 52 52.86 -4.71 -2.19
N LYS A 53 53.63 -3.67 -1.84
CA LYS A 53 53.78 -3.19 -0.45
C LYS A 53 52.47 -2.73 0.19
N VAL A 54 51.47 -2.35 -0.61
CA VAL A 54 50.19 -1.85 -0.08
C VAL A 54 49.44 -2.97 0.66
N ALA A 55 49.32 -4.16 0.05
CA ALA A 55 48.70 -5.32 0.69
C ALA A 55 49.52 -5.78 1.92
N ASP A 56 50.85 -5.80 1.81
CA ASP A 56 51.75 -6.23 2.90
C ASP A 56 51.64 -5.34 4.15
N THR A 57 51.39 -4.04 3.97
CA THR A 57 51.22 -3.10 5.07
C THR A 57 49.98 -3.45 5.90
N VAL A 58 48.86 -3.72 5.25
CA VAL A 58 47.61 -4.10 5.94
C VAL A 58 47.74 -5.47 6.61
N VAL A 59 48.40 -6.44 5.95
CA VAL A 59 48.70 -7.74 6.57
C VAL A 59 49.54 -7.56 7.84
N SER A 60 50.55 -6.70 7.80
CA SER A 60 51.41 -6.42 8.95
C SER A 60 50.63 -5.80 10.10
N GLU A 61 49.76 -4.83 9.81
CA GLU A 61 48.88 -4.18 10.79
C GLU A 61 47.91 -5.17 11.46
N ILE A 62 47.31 -6.07 10.68
CA ILE A 62 46.45 -7.14 11.20
C ILE A 62 47.24 -8.09 12.11
N LYS A 63 48.42 -8.54 11.69
CA LYS A 63 49.27 -9.45 12.47
C LYS A 63 49.77 -8.80 13.77
N GLN A 64 50.15 -7.53 13.73
CA GLN A 64 50.54 -6.76 14.92
C GLN A 64 49.39 -6.62 15.92
N SER A 65 48.14 -6.58 15.42
CA SER A 65 46.92 -6.55 16.23
C SER A 65 46.46 -7.95 16.68
N GLY A 66 47.25 -9.01 16.41
CA GLY A 66 46.96 -10.39 16.82
C GLY A 66 46.01 -11.17 15.89
N GLY A 67 45.70 -10.66 14.71
CA GLY A 67 44.87 -11.34 13.71
C GLY A 67 45.67 -12.16 12.69
N GLU A 68 44.96 -12.96 11.89
CA GLU A 68 45.53 -13.78 10.80
C GLU A 68 45.23 -13.15 9.43
N ALA A 69 46.28 -12.86 8.65
CA ALA A 69 46.13 -12.38 7.28
C ALA A 69 47.26 -12.84 6.34
N VAL A 70 46.92 -12.94 5.06
CA VAL A 70 47.86 -13.22 3.95
C VAL A 70 47.59 -12.25 2.79
N ALA A 71 48.65 -11.80 2.12
CA ALA A 71 48.54 -10.91 0.98
C ALA A 71 48.31 -11.69 -0.31
N ASN A 72 47.60 -11.08 -1.25
CA ASN A 72 47.53 -11.48 -2.64
C ASN A 72 47.71 -10.24 -3.53
N TYR A 73 48.44 -10.39 -4.63
CA TYR A 73 48.84 -9.26 -5.50
C TYR A 73 48.25 -9.35 -6.91
N ASP A 74 47.41 -10.36 -7.17
CA ASP A 74 46.90 -10.64 -8.50
C ASP A 74 45.82 -9.61 -8.90
N ASN A 75 45.69 -9.38 -10.20
CA ASN A 75 44.61 -8.58 -10.75
C ASN A 75 43.27 -9.31 -10.57
N VAL A 76 42.18 -8.59 -10.31
CA VAL A 76 40.83 -9.18 -10.17
C VAL A 76 40.33 -9.93 -11.42
N LEU A 77 40.90 -9.65 -12.59
CA LEU A 77 40.66 -10.46 -13.80
C LEU A 77 41.18 -11.90 -13.67
N GLU A 78 42.14 -12.14 -12.76
CA GLU A 78 42.72 -13.42 -12.40
C GLU A 78 42.09 -13.97 -11.10
N GLY A 79 40.78 -13.79 -10.95
CA GLY A 79 40.05 -14.12 -9.72
C GLY A 79 40.25 -15.55 -9.17
N GLU A 80 40.59 -16.51 -10.04
CA GLU A 80 40.99 -17.86 -9.64
C GLU A 80 42.23 -17.86 -8.72
N LYS A 81 43.28 -17.11 -9.05
CA LYS A 81 44.50 -17.01 -8.24
C LYS A 81 44.24 -16.37 -6.87
N ILE A 82 43.36 -15.37 -6.85
CA ILE A 82 42.93 -14.70 -5.62
C ILE A 82 42.24 -15.70 -4.69
N VAL A 83 41.24 -16.44 -5.20
CA VAL A 83 40.54 -17.46 -4.42
C VAL A 83 41.48 -18.60 -4.02
N GLN A 84 42.38 -19.01 -4.91
CA GLN A 84 43.34 -20.08 -4.63
C GLN A 84 44.30 -19.71 -3.50
N THR A 85 44.60 -18.42 -3.29
CA THR A 85 45.37 -17.97 -2.12
C THR A 85 44.65 -18.31 -0.81
N ALA A 86 43.33 -18.11 -0.74
CA ALA A 86 42.52 -18.51 0.42
C ALA A 86 42.53 -20.03 0.64
N ILE A 87 42.35 -20.80 -0.45
CA ILE A 87 42.32 -22.26 -0.40
C ILE A 87 43.68 -22.83 0.01
N ASN A 88 44.78 -22.37 -0.57
CA ASN A 88 46.12 -22.86 -0.25
C ASN A 88 46.53 -22.51 1.19
N THR A 89 46.14 -21.34 1.68
CA THR A 89 46.58 -20.85 3.00
C THR A 89 45.69 -21.37 4.13
N TYR A 90 44.38 -21.39 3.93
CA TYR A 90 43.40 -21.63 4.98
C TYR A 90 42.46 -22.80 4.70
N GLY A 91 42.54 -23.43 3.51
CA GLY A 91 41.76 -24.61 3.14
C GLY A 91 40.30 -24.36 2.75
N ARG A 92 39.83 -23.11 2.84
CA ARG A 92 38.43 -22.73 2.58
C ARG A 92 38.29 -21.25 2.21
N ILE A 93 37.09 -20.89 1.76
CA ILE A 93 36.62 -19.51 1.61
C ILE A 93 35.15 -19.47 2.03
N ASP A 94 34.78 -18.47 2.84
CA ASP A 94 33.43 -18.32 3.41
C ASP A 94 32.77 -17.01 2.99
N ILE A 95 33.57 -15.96 2.85
CA ILE A 95 33.10 -14.60 2.57
C ILE A 95 33.95 -14.01 1.45
N LEU A 96 33.30 -13.42 0.45
CA LEU A 96 33.95 -12.66 -0.63
C LEU A 96 33.38 -11.25 -0.71
N VAL A 97 34.25 -10.25 -0.52
CA VAL A 97 33.90 -8.82 -0.64
C VAL A 97 34.56 -8.26 -1.91
N ASN A 98 33.76 -8.11 -2.96
CA ASN A 98 34.16 -7.52 -4.23
C ASN A 98 34.15 -5.98 -4.15
N ASN A 99 35.26 -5.43 -3.68
CA ASN A 99 35.46 -4.00 -3.41
C ASN A 99 36.45 -3.29 -4.36
N ALA A 100 37.30 -4.02 -5.09
CA ALA A 100 38.31 -3.40 -5.94
C ALA A 100 37.68 -2.48 -7.00
N GLY A 101 38.31 -1.34 -7.24
CA GLY A 101 37.76 -0.34 -8.16
C GLY A 101 38.74 0.76 -8.51
N ILE A 102 38.53 1.33 -9.69
CA ILE A 102 39.28 2.47 -10.25
C ILE A 102 38.31 3.48 -10.88
N LEU A 103 38.81 4.65 -11.28
CA LEU A 103 38.02 5.68 -11.97
C LEU A 103 38.70 6.23 -13.22
N ARG A 104 37.86 6.48 -14.23
CA ARG A 104 38.22 7.09 -15.53
C ARG A 104 37.09 8.04 -15.95
N ASP A 105 36.92 9.10 -15.17
CA ASP A 105 35.84 10.07 -15.37
C ASP A 105 36.09 10.88 -16.65
N LYS A 106 35.11 10.83 -17.56
CA LYS A 106 35.10 11.54 -18.84
C LYS A 106 33.65 11.87 -19.19
N THR A 107 33.42 13.06 -19.74
CA THR A 107 32.13 13.33 -20.40
C THR A 107 31.90 12.30 -21.50
N PHE A 108 30.65 11.91 -21.72
CA PHE A 108 30.31 10.80 -22.62
C PHE A 108 30.97 10.94 -24.01
N ALA A 109 30.94 12.15 -24.59
CA ALA A 109 31.55 12.44 -25.90
C ALA A 109 33.09 12.40 -25.93
N ARG A 110 33.76 12.47 -24.77
CA ARG A 110 35.24 12.46 -24.66
C ARG A 110 35.79 11.15 -24.09
N MET A 111 34.91 10.20 -23.79
CA MET A 111 35.28 8.91 -23.25
C MET A 111 35.82 8.04 -24.38
N SER A 112 37.03 7.51 -24.22
CA SER A 112 37.57 6.52 -25.14
C SER A 112 37.05 5.11 -24.81
N GLU A 113 37.16 4.19 -25.76
CA GLU A 113 36.83 2.78 -25.52
C GLU A 113 37.70 2.17 -24.41
N SER A 114 38.97 2.54 -24.31
CA SER A 114 39.84 2.05 -23.22
C SER A 114 39.43 2.59 -21.85
N ASP A 115 38.91 3.82 -21.76
CA ASP A 115 38.31 4.36 -20.53
C ASP A 115 37.06 3.58 -20.12
N TRP A 116 36.28 3.07 -21.09
CA TRP A 116 35.12 2.22 -20.84
C TRP A 116 35.52 0.81 -20.39
N ASP A 117 36.41 0.18 -21.16
CA ASP A 117 36.82 -1.21 -20.98
C ASP A 117 37.52 -1.43 -19.65
N VAL A 118 38.44 -0.55 -19.26
CA VAL A 118 39.18 -0.73 -18.01
C VAL A 118 38.24 -0.66 -16.79
N ILE A 119 37.22 0.18 -16.85
CA ILE A 119 36.20 0.29 -15.79
C ILE A 119 35.36 -0.99 -15.73
N HIS A 120 34.85 -1.48 -16.86
CA HIS A 120 34.07 -2.72 -16.88
C HIS A 120 34.90 -3.96 -16.52
N ASN A 121 36.15 -4.00 -16.95
CA ASN A 121 37.07 -5.09 -16.64
C ASN A 121 37.36 -5.18 -15.14
N VAL A 122 37.69 -4.07 -14.48
CA VAL A 122 37.99 -4.10 -13.04
C VAL A 122 36.72 -4.32 -12.22
N HIS A 123 35.67 -3.53 -12.46
CA HIS A 123 34.49 -3.54 -11.60
C HIS A 123 33.60 -4.74 -11.87
N VAL A 124 33.19 -4.97 -13.12
CA VAL A 124 32.17 -6.00 -13.44
C VAL A 124 32.84 -7.35 -13.67
N LYS A 125 33.75 -7.44 -14.64
CA LYS A 125 34.39 -8.70 -15.01
C LYS A 125 35.27 -9.25 -13.89
N GLY A 126 35.99 -8.40 -13.18
CA GLY A 126 36.79 -8.76 -12.01
C GLY A 126 35.93 -9.38 -10.92
N SER A 127 34.87 -8.70 -10.50
CA SER A 127 33.94 -9.21 -9.47
C SER A 127 33.22 -10.48 -9.91
N MET A 128 32.89 -10.61 -11.21
CA MET A 128 32.35 -11.86 -11.75
C MET A 128 33.38 -12.99 -11.69
N LYS A 129 34.64 -12.75 -12.06
CA LYS A 129 35.71 -13.76 -12.06
C LYS A 129 36.04 -14.26 -10.66
N THR A 130 36.18 -13.38 -9.68
CA THR A 130 36.42 -13.75 -8.27
C THR A 130 35.24 -14.53 -7.70
N THR A 131 34.01 -14.09 -7.97
CA THR A 131 32.81 -14.77 -7.49
C THR A 131 32.64 -16.15 -8.15
N GLN A 132 32.85 -16.25 -9.46
CA GLN A 132 32.83 -17.51 -10.20
C GLN A 132 33.85 -18.50 -9.66
N ALA A 133 35.07 -18.04 -9.32
CA ALA A 133 36.10 -18.89 -8.73
C ALA A 133 35.74 -19.37 -7.30
N ALA A 134 35.08 -18.54 -6.50
CA ALA A 134 34.64 -18.90 -5.14
C ALA A 134 33.41 -19.82 -5.12
N TRP A 135 32.54 -19.72 -6.12
CA TRP A 135 31.23 -20.37 -6.17
C TRP A 135 31.23 -21.89 -5.91
N PRO A 136 32.13 -22.70 -6.51
CA PRO A 136 32.16 -24.14 -6.27
C PRO A 136 32.44 -24.48 -4.79
N TYR A 137 33.29 -23.70 -4.13
CA TYR A 137 33.61 -23.88 -2.72
C TYR A 137 32.40 -23.54 -1.84
N PHE A 138 31.72 -22.42 -2.10
CA PHE A 138 30.51 -22.06 -1.36
C PHE A 138 29.41 -23.13 -1.49
N ARG A 139 29.16 -23.60 -2.72
CA ARG A 139 28.18 -24.67 -2.97
C ARG A 139 28.51 -25.96 -2.23
N LYS A 140 29.78 -26.39 -2.24
CA LYS A 140 30.23 -27.60 -1.54
C LYS A 140 30.08 -27.46 -0.01
N GLN A 141 30.34 -26.28 0.53
CA GLN A 141 30.25 -25.98 1.96
C GLN A 141 28.81 -25.73 2.45
N LYS A 142 27.87 -25.49 1.53
CA LYS A 142 26.51 -24.99 1.81
C LYS A 142 26.51 -23.69 2.64
N TYR A 143 27.52 -22.86 2.41
CA TYR A 143 27.71 -21.57 3.06
C TYR A 143 28.51 -20.64 2.16
N GLY A 144 28.04 -19.42 1.98
CA GLY A 144 28.80 -18.35 1.35
C GLY A 144 28.15 -17.00 1.56
N LYS A 145 28.95 -15.96 1.75
CA LYS A 145 28.46 -14.57 1.79
C LYS A 145 29.23 -13.73 0.79
N ILE A 146 28.51 -13.08 -0.12
CA ILE A 146 29.09 -12.29 -1.19
C ILE A 146 28.59 -10.85 -1.07
N ILE A 147 29.53 -9.91 -1.16
CA ILE A 147 29.23 -8.48 -1.22
C ILE A 147 29.74 -7.94 -2.54
N PHE A 148 28.87 -7.25 -3.28
CA PHE A 148 29.27 -6.39 -4.39
C PHE A 148 29.21 -4.92 -3.97
N THR A 149 30.18 -4.13 -4.40
CA THR A 149 30.22 -2.68 -4.13
C THR A 149 29.68 -1.90 -5.33
N SER A 150 28.45 -1.38 -5.22
CA SER A 150 27.84 -0.45 -6.17
C SER A 150 28.13 1.01 -5.77
N SER A 151 27.32 1.98 -6.21
CA SER A 151 27.43 3.41 -5.86
C SER A 151 26.12 4.16 -6.14
N ASN A 152 25.95 5.31 -5.49
CA ASN A 152 24.86 6.23 -5.82
C ASN A 152 24.95 6.76 -7.26
N SER A 153 26.15 6.88 -7.83
CA SER A 153 26.30 7.19 -9.26
C SER A 153 25.74 6.08 -10.15
N GLY A 154 25.74 4.82 -9.71
CA GLY A 154 25.03 3.74 -10.37
C GLY A 154 23.53 3.95 -10.28
N LEU A 155 22.99 4.07 -9.06
CA LEU A 155 21.55 4.17 -8.81
C LEU A 155 20.88 5.37 -9.48
N TYR A 156 21.55 6.53 -9.48
CA TYR A 156 20.95 7.81 -9.87
C TYR A 156 21.61 8.45 -11.12
N GLY A 157 22.74 7.92 -11.57
CA GLY A 157 23.59 8.57 -12.57
C GLY A 157 24.46 9.67 -11.96
N ASN A 158 25.56 10.00 -12.63
CA ASN A 158 26.38 11.17 -12.30
C ASN A 158 27.08 11.72 -13.56
N PHE A 159 27.22 13.04 -13.64
CA PHE A 159 27.81 13.70 -14.82
C PHE A 159 29.26 13.25 -15.01
N GLY A 160 29.62 12.86 -16.24
CA GLY A 160 30.99 12.45 -16.59
C GLY A 160 31.38 11.04 -16.13
N GLN A 161 30.42 10.22 -15.70
CA GLN A 161 30.69 8.89 -15.15
C GLN A 161 29.91 7.77 -15.85
N ALA A 162 29.58 7.90 -17.13
CA ALA A 162 28.76 6.92 -17.85
C ALA A 162 29.31 5.48 -17.78
N ASN A 163 30.63 5.29 -17.95
CA ASN A 163 31.32 4.01 -17.74
C ASN A 163 31.16 3.47 -16.31
N TYR A 164 31.43 4.31 -15.31
CA TYR A 164 31.40 3.93 -13.90
C TYR A 164 29.99 3.65 -13.40
N SER A 165 29.03 4.54 -13.67
CA SER A 165 27.60 4.35 -13.36
C SER A 165 27.05 3.06 -13.99
N SER A 166 27.38 2.79 -15.26
CA SER A 166 26.98 1.55 -15.93
C SER A 166 27.55 0.31 -15.24
N ALA A 167 28.86 0.30 -14.95
CA ALA A 167 29.50 -0.80 -14.26
C ALA A 167 28.91 -1.04 -12.85
N LYS A 168 28.63 0.01 -12.09
CA LYS A 168 28.08 -0.10 -10.73
C LYS A 168 26.63 -0.58 -10.72
N MET A 169 25.81 -0.23 -11.71
CA MET A 169 24.48 -0.84 -11.89
C MET A 169 24.54 -2.29 -12.37
N ALA A 170 25.50 -2.64 -13.23
CA ALA A 170 25.68 -4.02 -13.67
C ALA A 170 25.96 -4.98 -12.51
N LEU A 171 26.67 -4.52 -11.47
CA LEU A 171 26.90 -5.28 -10.24
C LEU A 171 25.62 -5.58 -9.47
N ILE A 172 24.62 -4.68 -9.49
CA ILE A 172 23.30 -4.94 -8.89
C ILE A 172 22.58 -6.04 -9.68
N GLY A 173 22.57 -5.95 -11.01
CA GLY A 173 21.97 -6.99 -11.86
C GLY A 173 22.61 -8.37 -11.66
N LEU A 174 23.94 -8.42 -11.55
CA LEU A 174 24.69 -9.64 -11.23
C LEU A 174 24.30 -10.18 -9.84
N ALA A 175 24.28 -9.32 -8.82
CA ALA A 175 23.91 -9.70 -7.46
C ALA A 175 22.49 -10.27 -7.36
N ASN A 176 21.51 -9.66 -8.05
CA ASN A 176 20.12 -10.12 -8.06
C ASN A 176 20.02 -11.57 -8.54
N THR A 177 20.73 -11.93 -9.60
CA THR A 177 20.70 -13.29 -10.14
C THR A 177 21.41 -14.28 -9.21
N LEU A 178 22.59 -13.92 -8.70
CA LEU A 178 23.36 -14.78 -7.79
C LEU A 178 22.67 -15.00 -6.45
N ALA A 179 21.92 -14.02 -5.94
CA ALA A 179 21.09 -14.19 -4.76
C ALA A 179 20.06 -15.32 -4.93
N ILE A 180 19.45 -15.43 -6.12
CA ILE A 180 18.47 -16.47 -6.47
C ILE A 180 19.16 -17.82 -6.65
N GLU A 181 20.22 -17.89 -7.46
CA GLU A 181 20.94 -19.14 -7.73
C GLU A 181 21.58 -19.74 -6.46
N GLY A 182 22.07 -18.87 -5.57
CA GLY A 182 22.80 -19.24 -4.37
C GLY A 182 21.94 -19.67 -3.18
N GLN A 183 20.69 -19.22 -3.10
CA GLN A 183 19.83 -19.37 -1.92
C GLN A 183 19.69 -20.82 -1.46
N SER A 184 19.41 -21.73 -2.39
CA SER A 184 19.25 -23.18 -2.09
C SER A 184 20.52 -23.84 -1.56
N SER A 185 21.68 -23.23 -1.80
CA SER A 185 23.00 -23.70 -1.36
C SER A 185 23.54 -22.89 -0.16
N GLY A 186 22.71 -22.07 0.51
CA GLY A 186 23.15 -21.25 1.65
C GLY A 186 24.14 -20.14 1.28
N ILE A 187 24.11 -19.69 0.02
CA ILE A 187 24.98 -18.62 -0.49
C ILE A 187 24.15 -17.34 -0.61
N TYR A 188 24.45 -16.34 0.21
CA TYR A 188 23.75 -15.06 0.17
C TYR A 188 24.60 -13.98 -0.47
N THR A 189 23.97 -13.20 -1.34
CA THR A 189 24.62 -12.16 -2.12
C THR A 189 23.89 -10.85 -1.88
N ASN A 190 24.60 -9.83 -1.39
CA ASN A 190 24.06 -8.50 -1.17
C ASN A 190 24.95 -7.44 -1.84
N VAL A 191 24.42 -6.24 -1.99
CA VAL A 191 25.10 -5.08 -2.55
C VAL A 191 25.24 -4.00 -1.49
N ILE A 192 26.45 -3.47 -1.34
CA ILE A 192 26.69 -2.26 -0.57
C ILE A 192 26.81 -1.06 -1.53
N VAL A 193 26.16 0.04 -1.19
CA VAL A 193 26.22 1.34 -1.87
C VAL A 193 26.87 2.32 -0.88
N PRO A 194 28.21 2.36 -0.82
CA PRO A 194 28.91 3.19 0.15
C PRO A 194 28.99 4.64 -0.33
N THR A 195 28.73 5.58 0.58
CA THR A 195 29.18 6.97 0.42
C THR A 195 30.25 7.26 1.47
N ALA A 196 31.51 7.19 1.04
CA ALA A 196 32.68 7.41 1.88
C ALA A 196 33.57 8.52 1.32
N GLY A 197 34.26 9.19 2.23
CA GLY A 197 35.28 10.19 1.95
C GLY A 197 36.40 9.45 1.26
N SER A 198 36.67 9.85 0.04
CA SER A 198 37.82 9.37 -0.69
C SER A 198 38.58 10.59 -1.18
N ARG A 199 39.82 10.42 -1.64
CA ARG A 199 40.63 11.48 -2.30
C ARG A 199 39.96 12.07 -3.57
N LEU A 200 38.67 11.81 -3.78
CA LEU A 200 37.78 12.18 -4.89
C LEU A 200 36.83 13.30 -4.54
N THR A 201 36.34 13.31 -3.30
CA THR A 201 35.28 14.21 -2.84
C THR A 201 35.83 15.34 -1.98
N GLU A 202 37.12 15.30 -1.65
CA GLU A 202 37.82 16.23 -0.75
C GLU A 202 37.70 17.70 -1.20
N ASP A 203 37.75 17.97 -2.50
CA ASP A 203 37.64 19.34 -3.04
C ASP A 203 36.19 19.80 -3.31
N ILE A 204 35.20 18.92 -3.11
CA ILE A 204 33.79 19.15 -3.51
C ILE A 204 32.88 19.35 -2.28
N VAL A 205 33.19 18.69 -1.16
CA VAL A 205 32.40 18.79 0.07
C VAL A 205 33.09 19.62 1.14
N PRO A 206 32.33 20.28 2.05
CA PRO A 206 32.91 21.00 3.19
C PRO A 206 33.85 20.11 4.01
N PRO A 207 35.00 20.63 4.51
CA PRO A 207 35.98 19.84 5.24
C PRO A 207 35.41 19.07 6.44
N ASP A 208 34.52 19.70 7.22
CA ASP A 208 33.88 19.07 8.38
C ASP A 208 32.99 17.89 7.98
N PHE A 209 32.31 17.98 6.83
CA PHE A 209 31.50 16.89 6.29
C PHE A 209 32.38 15.77 5.73
N PHE A 210 33.46 16.12 5.04
CA PHE A 210 34.43 15.15 4.52
C PHE A 210 35.06 14.31 5.62
N ASN A 211 35.44 14.97 6.73
CA ASN A 211 36.07 14.33 7.88
C ASN A 211 35.18 13.25 8.52
N GLU A 212 33.86 13.37 8.43
CA GLU A 212 32.92 12.39 8.98
C GLU A 212 32.64 11.19 8.06
N LEU A 213 33.00 11.27 6.77
CA LEU A 213 32.80 10.18 5.80
C LEU A 213 33.85 9.06 5.95
N LYS A 214 33.98 8.53 7.16
CA LYS A 214 34.97 7.52 7.56
C LYS A 214 34.56 6.12 7.06
N PRO A 215 35.44 5.39 6.35
CA PRO A 215 35.20 4.00 5.94
C PRO A 215 34.79 3.07 7.09
N GLU A 216 35.28 3.34 8.30
CA GLU A 216 35.01 2.60 9.52
C GLU A 216 33.54 2.66 9.95
N LEU A 217 32.77 3.64 9.48
CA LEU A 217 31.33 3.75 9.75
C LEU A 217 30.49 2.85 8.83
N ILE A 218 31.06 2.36 7.73
CA ILE A 218 30.39 1.46 6.77
C ILE A 218 30.77 -0.01 7.04
N ALA A 219 32.00 -0.26 7.49
CA ALA A 219 32.51 -1.60 7.76
C ALA A 219 31.59 -2.48 8.63
N PRO A 220 30.93 -1.97 9.70
CA PRO A 220 30.00 -2.77 10.50
C PRO A 220 28.79 -3.30 9.70
N ILE A 221 28.30 -2.56 8.71
CA ILE A 221 27.16 -2.98 7.86
C ILE A 221 27.58 -4.15 6.97
N VAL A 222 28.76 -4.05 6.33
CA VAL A 222 29.34 -5.14 5.54
C VAL A 222 29.58 -6.37 6.41
N LEU A 223 30.09 -6.17 7.64
CA LEU A 223 30.28 -7.26 8.60
C LEU A 223 28.96 -7.97 8.90
N TRP A 224 27.90 -7.22 9.21
CA TRP A 224 26.58 -7.78 9.50
C TRP A 224 26.06 -8.61 8.33
N LEU A 225 26.07 -8.07 7.10
CA LEU A 225 25.63 -8.78 5.90
C LEU A 225 26.41 -10.09 5.63
N CYS A 226 27.63 -10.19 6.14
CA CYS A 226 28.47 -11.38 6.04
C CYS A 226 28.40 -12.32 7.26
N HIS A 227 27.70 -11.96 8.33
CA HIS A 227 27.59 -12.81 9.51
C HIS A 227 26.67 -14.00 9.26
N GLU A 228 26.89 -15.12 9.95
CA GLU A 228 26.11 -16.34 9.76
C GLU A 228 24.65 -16.18 10.17
N ASP A 229 24.38 -15.38 11.21
CA ASP A 229 23.02 -15.05 11.66
C ASP A 229 22.26 -14.10 10.72
N CYS A 230 22.93 -13.45 9.76
CA CYS A 230 22.26 -12.54 8.84
C CYS A 230 21.53 -13.32 7.74
N SER A 231 20.20 -13.18 7.71
CA SER A 231 19.33 -13.81 6.72
C SER A 231 19.12 -12.97 5.45
N GLU A 232 19.72 -11.79 5.36
CA GLU A 232 19.52 -10.87 4.23
C GLU A 232 20.16 -11.44 2.95
N ASN A 233 19.41 -11.42 1.84
CA ASN A 233 19.86 -11.90 0.53
C ASN A 233 19.19 -11.08 -0.59
N GLY A 234 19.94 -10.71 -1.62
CA GLY A 234 19.44 -9.90 -2.75
C GLY A 234 19.24 -8.42 -2.43
N SER A 235 19.74 -7.93 -1.30
CA SER A 235 19.48 -6.56 -0.86
C SER A 235 20.53 -5.56 -1.31
N ILE A 236 20.07 -4.35 -1.60
CA ILE A 236 20.90 -3.19 -1.90
C ILE A 236 20.86 -2.29 -0.66
N ILE A 237 22.00 -2.12 0.01
CA ILE A 237 22.10 -1.33 1.24
C ILE A 237 22.99 -0.13 0.99
N GLU A 238 22.43 1.07 1.08
CA GLU A 238 23.18 2.32 1.14
C GLU A 238 23.72 2.55 2.55
N SER A 239 24.96 3.03 2.68
CA SER A 239 25.50 3.40 3.98
C SER A 239 26.57 4.50 3.92
N ALA A 240 26.50 5.40 4.88
CA ALA A 240 27.41 6.54 5.07
C ALA A 240 27.20 7.14 6.47
N LEU A 241 28.20 7.79 7.08
CA LEU A 241 28.02 8.61 8.28
C LEU A 241 27.35 7.90 9.48
N GLY A 242 27.47 6.57 9.59
CA GLY A 242 26.78 5.78 10.62
C GLY A 242 25.28 5.58 10.38
N TRP A 243 24.79 5.93 9.19
CA TRP A 243 23.46 5.65 8.68
C TRP A 243 23.50 4.52 7.65
N ALA A 244 22.41 3.76 7.55
CA ALA A 244 22.17 2.82 6.47
C ALA A 244 20.69 2.76 6.10
N GLY A 245 20.41 2.53 4.80
CA GLY A 245 19.07 2.40 4.25
C GLY A 245 19.01 1.31 3.18
N LYS A 246 17.88 0.61 3.07
CA LYS A 246 17.65 -0.38 2.00
C LYS A 246 17.07 0.32 0.78
N CYS A 247 17.65 0.05 -0.39
CA CYS A 247 17.15 0.50 -1.69
C CYS A 247 16.48 -0.68 -2.41
N HIS A 248 15.38 -0.40 -3.14
CA HIS A 248 14.72 -1.39 -3.99
C HIS A 248 13.98 -0.73 -5.15
N LEU A 249 13.62 -1.51 -6.17
CA LEU A 249 12.83 -1.04 -7.29
C LEU A 249 11.33 -1.09 -6.96
N ILE A 250 10.62 -0.01 -7.23
CA ILE A 250 9.16 0.06 -7.19
C ILE A 250 8.62 0.40 -8.58
N ARG A 251 7.41 -0.07 -8.90
CA ARG A 251 6.72 0.18 -10.17
C ARG A 251 5.35 0.79 -9.89
N SER A 252 4.93 1.77 -10.69
CA SER A 252 3.55 2.28 -10.68
C SER A 252 2.54 1.15 -10.93
N ASN A 253 1.27 1.36 -10.56
CA ASN A 253 0.19 0.45 -10.96
C ASN A 253 -0.07 0.49 -12.48
N GLY A 254 0.39 1.54 -13.15
CA GLY A 254 0.15 1.77 -14.57
C GLY A 254 -1.34 1.85 -14.91
N CYS A 255 -1.67 1.62 -16.17
CA CYS A 255 -3.05 1.48 -16.62
C CYS A 255 -3.12 0.66 -17.91
N ILE A 256 -4.32 0.17 -18.22
CA ILE A 256 -4.60 -0.54 -19.46
C ILE A 256 -4.85 0.49 -20.58
N LEU A 257 -4.14 0.35 -21.70
CA LEU A 257 -4.11 1.32 -22.81
C LEU A 257 -4.95 0.91 -24.03
N ARG A 258 -5.77 -0.13 -23.90
CA ARG A 258 -6.68 -0.61 -24.95
C ARG A 258 -7.94 -1.16 -24.31
N SER A 259 -9.05 -1.17 -25.02
CA SER A 259 -10.35 -1.60 -24.49
C SER A 259 -10.59 -3.10 -24.67
N ASN A 260 -9.93 -3.74 -25.63
CA ASN A 260 -10.04 -5.18 -25.89
C ASN A 260 -8.77 -5.77 -26.52
N LYS A 261 -8.68 -7.10 -26.63
CA LYS A 261 -7.49 -7.81 -27.14
C LYS A 261 -7.16 -7.51 -28.61
N ASN A 262 -8.15 -7.13 -29.41
CA ASN A 262 -8.02 -6.92 -30.86
C ASN A 262 -7.68 -5.46 -31.21
N GLU A 263 -7.76 -4.56 -30.24
CA GLU A 263 -7.44 -3.15 -30.43
C GLU A 263 -5.92 -2.92 -30.36
N LEU A 264 -5.39 -2.22 -31.36
CA LEU A 264 -4.02 -1.73 -31.37
C LEU A 264 -3.93 -0.45 -30.54
N ILE A 265 -2.82 -0.28 -29.83
CA ILE A 265 -2.55 0.93 -29.06
C ILE A 265 -1.99 1.99 -30.00
N ASN A 266 -2.58 3.18 -30.02
CA ASN A 266 -2.04 4.35 -30.71
C ASN A 266 -1.30 5.28 -29.72
N PRO A 267 -0.38 6.14 -30.20
CA PRO A 267 0.36 7.08 -29.35
C PRO A 267 -0.54 8.04 -28.56
N GLU A 268 -1.69 8.43 -29.12
CA GLU A 268 -2.63 9.35 -28.48
C GLU A 268 -3.23 8.73 -27.20
N ALA A 269 -3.59 7.44 -27.22
CA ALA A 269 -4.06 6.72 -26.05
C ALA A 269 -3.00 6.63 -24.94
N VAL A 270 -1.72 6.55 -25.32
CA VAL A 270 -0.58 6.61 -24.38
C VAL A 270 -0.48 8.01 -23.78
N GLN A 271 -0.57 9.05 -24.60
CA GLN A 271 -0.51 10.45 -24.17
C GLN A 271 -1.66 10.78 -23.20
N ASP A 272 -2.89 10.43 -23.56
CA ASP A 272 -4.10 10.69 -22.78
C ASP A 272 -4.07 10.01 -21.40
N ASN A 273 -3.33 8.91 -21.28
CA ASN A 273 -3.20 8.16 -20.02
C ASN A 273 -1.82 8.30 -19.38
N TRP A 274 -0.94 9.16 -19.88
CA TRP A 274 0.44 9.28 -19.40
C TRP A 274 0.51 9.58 -17.91
N GLY A 275 -0.39 10.45 -17.41
CA GLY A 275 -0.50 10.75 -15.99
C GLY A 275 -0.76 9.52 -15.11
N LYS A 276 -1.55 8.54 -15.58
CA LYS A 276 -1.80 7.28 -14.87
C LYS A 276 -0.62 6.31 -14.99
N ILE A 277 0.07 6.30 -16.13
CA ILE A 277 1.25 5.45 -16.36
C ILE A 277 2.35 5.79 -15.36
N ILE A 278 2.59 7.08 -15.12
CA ILE A 278 3.67 7.57 -14.26
C ILE A 278 3.23 7.81 -12.81
N ASP A 279 1.98 7.52 -12.44
CA ASP A 279 1.49 7.73 -11.08
C ASP A 279 2.11 6.73 -10.10
N MET A 280 2.93 7.25 -9.17
CA MET A 280 3.64 6.47 -8.17
C MET A 280 2.91 6.40 -6.81
N THR A 281 1.73 7.03 -6.67
CA THR A 281 1.00 7.13 -5.39
C THR A 281 0.75 5.78 -4.73
N ASN A 282 0.45 4.76 -5.55
CA ASN A 282 0.18 3.38 -5.11
C ASN A 282 1.20 2.39 -5.71
N ALA A 283 2.44 2.84 -5.95
CA ALA A 283 3.49 2.01 -6.51
C ALA A 283 3.83 0.81 -5.61
N LYS A 284 4.27 -0.29 -6.22
CA LYS A 284 4.52 -1.56 -5.55
C LYS A 284 5.95 -2.02 -5.78
N HIS A 285 6.50 -2.67 -4.76
CA HIS A 285 7.68 -3.50 -4.91
C HIS A 285 7.27 -4.91 -5.36
N TYR A 286 8.07 -5.52 -6.24
CA TYR A 286 7.90 -6.91 -6.66
C TYR A 286 9.13 -7.69 -6.21
N GLU A 287 8.91 -8.81 -5.54
CA GLU A 287 9.96 -9.67 -5.02
C GLU A 287 10.62 -10.51 -6.14
N SER A 288 9.85 -10.85 -7.19
CA SER A 288 10.32 -11.70 -8.28
C SER A 288 9.78 -11.32 -9.67
N ILE A 289 10.45 -11.84 -10.71
CA ILE A 289 9.97 -11.73 -12.10
C ILE A 289 8.64 -12.48 -12.32
N VAL A 290 8.35 -13.49 -11.50
CA VAL A 290 7.11 -14.27 -11.56
C VAL A 290 5.92 -13.42 -11.13
N ASP A 291 6.06 -12.62 -10.07
CA ASP A 291 5.01 -11.72 -9.58
C ASP A 291 4.64 -10.68 -10.65
N VAL A 292 5.65 -10.13 -11.32
CA VAL A 292 5.47 -9.18 -12.43
C VAL A 292 4.69 -9.83 -13.58
N SER A 293 5.05 -11.06 -13.94
CA SER A 293 4.40 -11.81 -15.02
C SER A 293 2.96 -12.19 -14.67
N GLY A 294 2.70 -12.58 -13.42
CA GLY A 294 1.35 -12.84 -12.91
C GLY A 294 0.43 -11.62 -13.02
N GLU A 295 0.92 -10.44 -12.67
CA GLU A 295 0.14 -9.21 -12.82
C GLU A 295 -0.18 -8.87 -14.28
N LEU A 296 0.75 -9.11 -15.20
CA LEU A 296 0.49 -8.91 -16.63
C LEU A 296 -0.51 -9.93 -17.19
N MET A 297 -0.54 -11.16 -16.68
CA MET A 297 -1.56 -12.15 -17.04
C MET A 297 -2.96 -11.70 -16.60
N ASN A 298 -3.10 -11.09 -15.42
CA ASN A 298 -4.37 -10.53 -14.96
C ASN A 298 -4.91 -9.44 -15.90
N VAL A 299 -4.03 -8.67 -16.55
CA VAL A 299 -4.43 -7.70 -17.58
C VAL A 299 -5.05 -8.42 -18.79
N ILE A 300 -4.51 -9.56 -19.23
CA ILE A 300 -5.08 -10.35 -20.34
C ILE A 300 -6.45 -10.93 -19.96
N GLU A 301 -6.59 -11.40 -18.72
CA GLU A 301 -7.84 -11.93 -18.18
C GLU A 301 -8.93 -10.86 -18.11
N SER A 302 -8.57 -9.62 -17.76
CA SER A 302 -9.52 -8.49 -17.73
C SER A 302 -10.20 -8.21 -19.07
N PHE A 303 -9.59 -8.59 -20.20
CA PHE A 303 -10.20 -8.47 -21.53
C PHE A 303 -11.11 -9.65 -21.90
N SER A 304 -11.02 -10.77 -21.16
CA SER A 304 -11.76 -12.00 -21.43
C SER A 304 -13.08 -12.03 -20.67
N ASN A 305 -13.15 -11.33 -19.55
CA ASN A 305 -14.38 -11.17 -18.79
C ASN A 305 -15.23 -10.06 -19.44
N LYS A 306 -16.38 -10.43 -20.04
CA LYS A 306 -17.53 -9.51 -20.12
C LYS A 306 -17.64 -8.89 -18.72
N LYS A 307 -17.57 -7.54 -18.60
CA LYS A 307 -17.65 -6.85 -17.31
C LYS A 307 -18.70 -7.52 -16.42
N GLN A 308 -18.27 -8.28 -15.42
CA GLN A 308 -19.17 -8.96 -14.49
C GLN A 308 -19.84 -7.94 -13.56
N TYR A 309 -19.19 -6.78 -13.38
CA TYR A 309 -19.61 -5.67 -12.53
C TYR A 309 -19.35 -4.33 -13.25
N ASP A 310 -20.21 -3.35 -13.01
CA ASP A 310 -20.16 -2.02 -13.65
C ASP A 310 -19.09 -1.13 -13.01
N HIS A 311 -18.84 -1.31 -11.71
CA HIS A 311 -17.83 -0.61 -10.94
C HIS A 311 -17.38 -1.46 -9.75
N VAL A 312 -16.16 -1.23 -9.25
CA VAL A 312 -15.61 -1.87 -8.06
C VAL A 312 -14.81 -0.82 -7.29
N ILE A 313 -15.04 -0.74 -5.97
CA ILE A 313 -14.22 0.04 -5.04
C ILE A 313 -13.56 -0.88 -4.03
N LYS A 314 -12.39 -0.48 -3.53
CA LYS A 314 -11.72 -1.09 -2.39
C LYS A 314 -11.46 -0.05 -1.34
N ASP A 315 -11.66 -0.40 -0.08
CA ASP A 315 -11.34 0.47 1.04
C ASP A 315 -10.87 -0.34 2.26
N THR A 316 -10.13 0.30 3.16
CA THR A 316 -9.71 -0.31 4.43
C THR A 316 -10.14 0.58 5.58
N TYR A 317 -10.71 -0.03 6.60
CA TYR A 317 -11.14 0.69 7.80
C TYR A 317 -10.66 -0.01 9.07
N SER A 318 -10.58 0.79 10.13
CA SER A 318 -10.13 0.41 11.46
C SER A 318 -11.20 0.72 12.51
N ASN A 319 -10.93 0.35 13.77
CA ASN A 319 -11.76 0.73 14.92
C ASN A 319 -12.01 2.25 15.00
N ARG A 320 -11.03 3.08 14.64
CA ARG A 320 -11.15 4.55 14.60
C ARG A 320 -12.29 4.99 13.70
N ASP A 321 -12.40 4.38 12.52
CA ASP A 321 -13.33 4.82 11.48
C ASP A 321 -14.77 4.44 11.83
N VAL A 322 -14.97 3.25 12.42
CA VAL A 322 -16.30 2.80 12.88
C VAL A 322 -16.79 3.59 14.11
N ILE A 323 -15.89 3.98 15.03
CA ILE A 323 -16.22 4.84 16.17
C ILE A 323 -16.57 6.25 15.68
N LEU A 324 -15.78 6.80 14.77
CA LEU A 324 -16.05 8.12 14.18
C LEU A 324 -17.39 8.14 13.45
N TYR A 325 -17.71 7.08 12.69
CA TYR A 325 -19.02 6.93 12.09
C TYR A 325 -20.14 6.89 13.14
N ALA A 326 -20.00 6.09 14.21
CA ALA A 326 -21.01 5.97 15.25
C ALA A 326 -21.32 7.32 15.92
N LEU A 327 -20.28 8.07 16.31
CA LEU A 327 -20.43 9.44 16.82
C LEU A 327 -21.15 10.35 15.83
N SER A 328 -20.82 10.21 14.54
CA SER A 328 -21.39 11.03 13.48
C SER A 328 -22.87 10.75 13.18
N VAL A 329 -23.42 9.64 13.68
CA VAL A 329 -24.85 9.33 13.65
C VAL A 329 -25.49 9.40 15.04
N GLY A 330 -24.86 10.16 15.94
CA GLY A 330 -25.40 10.56 17.24
C GLY A 330 -25.15 9.60 18.39
N ALA A 331 -24.32 8.56 18.22
CA ALA A 331 -23.94 7.70 19.34
C ALA A 331 -23.29 8.55 20.44
N THR A 332 -23.67 8.28 21.69
CA THR A 332 -23.21 9.09 22.82
C THR A 332 -22.89 8.20 24.01
N VAL A 333 -21.87 8.58 24.78
CA VAL A 333 -21.52 7.93 26.05
C VAL A 333 -22.58 8.15 27.13
N GLU A 334 -23.56 9.02 26.93
CA GLU A 334 -24.69 9.18 27.86
C GLU A 334 -25.66 8.00 27.79
N ASN A 335 -25.65 7.24 26.68
CA ASN A 335 -26.52 6.09 26.48
C ASN A 335 -25.69 4.80 26.60
N SER A 336 -26.00 3.98 27.60
CA SER A 336 -25.28 2.72 27.85
C SER A 336 -25.32 1.76 26.65
N CYS A 337 -26.38 1.80 25.84
CA CYS A 337 -26.52 0.96 24.64
C CYS A 337 -25.54 1.35 23.52
N ASP A 338 -24.99 2.56 23.55
CA ASP A 338 -24.07 3.05 22.52
C ASP A 338 -22.59 2.77 22.84
N TYR A 339 -22.24 2.43 24.09
CA TYR A 339 -20.85 2.13 24.50
C TYR A 339 -20.16 1.06 23.62
N PRO A 340 -20.84 -0.05 23.25
CA PRO A 340 -20.28 -1.05 22.34
C PRO A 340 -19.88 -0.50 20.96
N TYR A 341 -20.35 0.69 20.56
CA TYR A 341 -19.98 1.34 19.30
C TYR A 341 -18.88 2.39 19.45
N LEU A 342 -18.51 2.75 20.69
CA LEU A 342 -17.68 3.91 20.99
C LEU A 342 -16.35 3.57 21.65
N TYR A 343 -16.17 2.33 22.12
CA TYR A 343 -14.96 1.91 22.81
C TYR A 343 -14.44 0.57 22.29
N GLU A 344 -13.27 0.62 21.64
CA GLU A 344 -12.64 -0.50 20.96
C GLU A 344 -12.23 -1.66 21.88
N ASN A 345 -12.08 -1.41 23.19
CA ASN A 345 -11.80 -2.47 24.18
C ASN A 345 -13.05 -2.90 24.96
N HIS A 346 -14.24 -2.45 24.59
CA HIS A 346 -15.47 -2.98 25.15
C HIS A 346 -15.61 -4.47 24.76
N GLU A 347 -16.02 -5.33 25.70
CA GLU A 347 -16.13 -6.78 25.46
C GLU A 347 -17.02 -7.15 24.27
N ASN A 348 -18.04 -6.32 24.01
CA ASN A 348 -19.00 -6.45 22.91
C ASN A 348 -18.79 -5.40 21.82
N PHE A 349 -17.56 -4.86 21.65
CA PHE A 349 -17.27 -3.85 20.63
C PHE A 349 -17.77 -4.32 19.26
N SER A 350 -18.60 -3.51 18.62
CA SER A 350 -19.27 -3.88 17.37
C SER A 350 -19.50 -2.66 16.48
N VAL A 351 -19.94 -2.92 15.25
CA VAL A 351 -20.11 -1.88 14.23
C VAL A 351 -21.59 -1.64 13.99
N LEU A 352 -22.01 -0.38 13.91
CA LEU A 352 -23.37 -0.05 13.46
C LEU A 352 -23.56 -0.55 12.02
N PRO A 353 -24.60 -1.33 11.70
CA PRO A 353 -24.78 -1.93 10.38
C PRO A 353 -24.82 -0.90 9.25
N THR A 354 -25.34 0.30 9.52
CA THR A 354 -25.42 1.40 8.55
C THR A 354 -24.06 1.95 8.14
N PHE A 355 -22.97 1.64 8.86
CA PHE A 355 -21.60 1.96 8.42
C PHE A 355 -21.33 1.38 7.03
N TYR A 356 -21.74 0.13 6.76
CA TYR A 356 -21.51 -0.50 5.46
C TYR A 356 -22.37 0.04 4.32
N ILE A 357 -23.41 0.83 4.63
CA ILE A 357 -24.23 1.49 3.61
C ILE A 357 -23.41 2.59 2.90
N ILE A 358 -22.44 3.19 3.60
CA ILE A 358 -21.63 4.29 3.03
C ILE A 358 -20.90 3.86 1.76
N TYR A 359 -20.42 2.61 1.70
CA TYR A 359 -19.74 2.07 0.52
C TYR A 359 -20.64 2.05 -0.71
N GLY A 360 -21.93 1.71 -0.53
CA GLY A 360 -22.91 1.70 -1.60
C GLY A 360 -23.14 3.11 -2.17
N ALA A 361 -23.33 4.10 -1.30
CA ALA A 361 -23.59 5.48 -1.72
C ALA A 361 -22.34 6.17 -2.28
N TRP A 362 -21.21 6.08 -1.58
CA TRP A 362 -19.93 6.65 -1.99
C TRP A 362 -19.49 6.08 -3.34
N GLY A 363 -19.45 4.75 -3.49
CA GLY A 363 -19.04 4.12 -4.74
C GLY A 363 -19.98 4.40 -5.92
N ALA A 364 -21.27 4.62 -5.67
CA ALA A 364 -22.19 5.06 -6.72
C ALA A 364 -21.88 6.49 -7.17
N ILE A 365 -21.67 7.43 -6.23
CA ILE A 365 -21.43 8.86 -6.50
C ILE A 365 -20.03 9.10 -7.07
N SER A 366 -19.01 8.37 -6.62
CA SER A 366 -17.62 8.50 -7.10
C SER A 366 -17.39 7.88 -8.47
N SER A 367 -18.41 7.23 -9.05
CA SER A 367 -18.32 6.53 -10.32
C SER A 367 -19.08 7.25 -11.44
N ASN A 368 -18.79 6.88 -12.69
CA ASN A 368 -19.59 7.27 -13.85
C ASN A 368 -20.82 6.37 -14.08
N MET A 369 -21.21 5.52 -13.12
CA MET A 369 -22.33 4.58 -13.34
C MET A 369 -23.64 5.32 -13.60
N LEU A 370 -23.93 6.35 -12.81
CA LEU A 370 -25.16 7.13 -12.94
C LEU A 370 -25.20 7.85 -14.30
N THR A 371 -24.09 8.43 -14.74
CA THR A 371 -23.97 9.12 -16.04
C THR A 371 -24.00 8.18 -17.23
N ASN A 372 -23.32 7.03 -17.16
CA ASN A 372 -23.29 6.06 -18.24
C ASN A 372 -24.60 5.29 -18.41
N SER A 373 -25.47 5.27 -17.40
CA SER A 373 -26.73 4.53 -17.42
C SER A 373 -27.81 5.16 -18.29
N LEU A 374 -27.64 6.42 -18.71
CA LEU A 374 -28.64 7.19 -19.46
C LEU A 374 -28.13 7.50 -20.88
N PRO A 375 -28.84 7.06 -21.94
CA PRO A 375 -28.39 7.25 -23.32
C PRO A 375 -28.47 8.72 -23.75
N ASN A 376 -27.36 9.25 -24.30
CA ASN A 376 -27.26 10.53 -25.01
C ASN A 376 -27.74 11.77 -24.23
N ARG A 377 -27.52 11.83 -22.92
CA ARG A 377 -27.91 12.99 -22.10
C ARG A 377 -26.79 13.44 -21.17
N GLN A 378 -26.51 14.75 -21.17
CA GLN A 378 -25.68 15.35 -20.13
C GLN A 378 -26.47 15.40 -18.83
N ILE A 379 -25.95 14.77 -17.77
CA ILE A 379 -26.55 14.81 -16.44
C ILE A 379 -25.95 15.97 -15.66
N ASN A 380 -26.80 16.83 -15.12
CA ASN A 380 -26.40 17.71 -14.04
C ASN A 380 -26.37 16.91 -12.73
N LEU A 381 -25.17 16.62 -12.22
CA LEU A 381 -24.98 15.86 -10.98
C LEU A 381 -25.64 16.53 -9.76
N ALA A 382 -25.82 17.86 -9.78
CA ALA A 382 -26.53 18.57 -8.73
C ALA A 382 -28.04 18.21 -8.67
N GLY A 383 -28.59 17.61 -9.72
CA GLY A 383 -29.98 17.14 -9.79
C GLY A 383 -30.16 15.66 -9.44
N VAL A 384 -29.11 14.98 -8.97
CA VAL A 384 -29.18 13.58 -8.55
C VAL A 384 -29.53 13.51 -7.07
N VAL A 385 -30.62 12.82 -6.76
CA VAL A 385 -31.11 12.64 -5.39
C VAL A 385 -31.06 11.15 -5.03
N HIS A 386 -30.53 10.86 -3.84
CA HIS A 386 -30.64 9.53 -3.25
C HIS A 386 -32.08 9.33 -2.77
N GLY A 387 -32.88 8.57 -3.52
CA GLY A 387 -34.31 8.41 -3.26
C GLY A 387 -34.62 7.31 -2.25
N GLU A 388 -34.07 6.12 -2.46
CA GLU A 388 -34.34 4.95 -1.61
C GLU A 388 -33.10 4.12 -1.36
N GLN A 389 -33.05 3.49 -0.19
CA GLN A 389 -31.97 2.61 0.23
C GLN A 389 -32.56 1.30 0.76
N TYR A 390 -32.04 0.18 0.28
CA TYR A 390 -32.17 -1.13 0.90
C TYR A 390 -30.80 -1.66 1.29
N PHE A 391 -30.73 -2.39 2.40
CA PHE A 391 -29.48 -2.94 2.88
C PHE A 391 -29.74 -4.21 3.70
N LYS A 392 -28.89 -5.22 3.53
CA LYS A 392 -28.95 -6.48 4.25
C LYS A 392 -27.56 -6.95 4.66
N VAL A 393 -27.47 -7.43 5.90
CA VAL A 393 -26.27 -8.04 6.47
C VAL A 393 -26.38 -9.55 6.33
N LEU A 394 -25.37 -10.16 5.70
CA LEU A 394 -25.30 -11.61 5.46
C LEU A 394 -24.38 -12.31 6.46
N LYS A 395 -23.32 -11.61 6.89
CA LYS A 395 -22.36 -12.06 7.90
C LYS A 395 -22.05 -10.94 8.87
N ASN A 396 -21.55 -11.29 10.05
CA ASN A 396 -21.14 -10.31 11.05
C ASN A 396 -20.15 -9.32 10.45
N ILE A 397 -20.38 -8.04 10.73
CA ILE A 397 -19.52 -6.97 10.25
C ILE A 397 -18.26 -6.93 11.15
N PRO A 398 -17.05 -7.09 10.58
CA PRO A 398 -15.83 -7.02 11.36
C PRO A 398 -15.57 -5.60 11.88
N THR A 399 -14.81 -5.48 12.95
CA THR A 399 -14.44 -4.18 13.55
C THR A 399 -13.30 -3.47 12.82
N GLU A 400 -12.57 -4.21 11.98
CA GLU A 400 -11.55 -3.74 11.05
C GLU A 400 -11.52 -4.70 9.85
N ALA A 401 -11.39 -4.17 8.63
CA ALA A 401 -11.25 -5.00 7.43
C ALA A 401 -10.76 -4.18 6.25
N THR A 402 -10.20 -4.88 5.26
CA THR A 402 -10.15 -4.41 3.88
C THR A 402 -11.31 -5.02 3.13
N VAL A 403 -12.13 -4.17 2.51
CA VAL A 403 -13.35 -4.57 1.80
C VAL A 403 -13.31 -4.18 0.34
N GLU A 404 -13.95 -5.01 -0.49
CA GLU A 404 -14.21 -4.75 -1.90
C GLU A 404 -15.72 -4.65 -2.12
N THR A 405 -16.22 -3.53 -2.62
CA THR A 405 -17.64 -3.37 -2.98
C THR A 405 -17.79 -3.37 -4.49
N ARG A 406 -18.66 -4.25 -4.99
CA ARG A 406 -18.93 -4.47 -6.41
C ARG A 406 -20.31 -3.97 -6.75
N PHE A 407 -20.45 -3.29 -7.88
CA PHE A 407 -21.68 -2.62 -8.28
C PHE A 407 -22.25 -3.18 -9.58
N HIS A 408 -23.57 -3.22 -9.68
CA HIS A 408 -24.30 -3.55 -10.89
C HIS A 408 -25.53 -2.67 -11.08
N ILE A 409 -25.67 -2.06 -12.25
CA ILE A 409 -26.87 -1.32 -12.63
C ILE A 409 -27.95 -2.34 -13.03
N GLN A 410 -28.93 -2.55 -12.16
CA GLN A 410 -29.99 -3.54 -12.40
C GLN A 410 -31.07 -3.02 -13.34
N ALA A 411 -31.38 -1.73 -13.28
CA ALA A 411 -32.38 -1.10 -14.16
C ALA A 411 -32.22 0.42 -14.22
N THR A 412 -32.55 1.00 -15.38
CA THR A 412 -32.76 2.44 -15.56
C THR A 412 -34.20 2.65 -16.03
N LEU A 413 -35.00 3.34 -15.22
CA LEU A 413 -36.43 3.50 -15.39
C LEU A 413 -36.79 4.93 -15.82
N ASP A 414 -37.74 5.04 -16.73
CA ASP A 414 -38.33 6.30 -17.16
C ASP A 414 -39.59 6.60 -16.36
N LYS A 415 -39.49 7.56 -15.44
CA LYS A 415 -40.60 8.02 -14.60
C LYS A 415 -41.16 9.35 -15.11
N GLY A 416 -41.26 9.51 -16.43
CA GLY A 416 -41.87 10.65 -17.10
C GLY A 416 -40.94 11.85 -17.16
N LYS A 417 -40.94 12.70 -16.12
CA LYS A 417 -40.01 13.85 -16.06
C LYS A 417 -38.63 13.47 -15.51
N ASN A 418 -38.53 12.36 -14.78
CA ASN A 418 -37.32 11.94 -14.08
C ASN A 418 -36.85 10.56 -14.53
N ALA A 419 -35.57 10.28 -14.38
CA ALA A 419 -35.03 8.93 -14.48
C ALA A 419 -34.81 8.35 -13.08
N MET A 420 -34.95 7.04 -12.93
CA MET A 420 -34.67 6.32 -11.70
C MET A 420 -33.71 5.17 -12.01
N ILE A 421 -32.59 5.11 -11.30
CA ILE A 421 -31.51 4.14 -11.55
C ILE A 421 -31.41 3.24 -10.32
N ILE A 422 -31.57 1.93 -10.53
CA ILE A 422 -31.50 0.91 -9.49
C ILE A 422 -30.10 0.28 -9.55
N ILE A 423 -29.32 0.49 -8.50
CA ILE A 423 -27.94 0.01 -8.40
C ILE A 423 -27.88 -1.03 -7.28
N LYS A 424 -27.51 -2.25 -7.62
CA LYS A 424 -27.15 -3.28 -6.64
C LYS A 424 -25.69 -3.11 -6.27
N HIS A 425 -25.37 -3.29 -5.00
CA HIS A 425 -24.01 -3.39 -4.52
C HIS A 425 -23.83 -4.57 -3.56
N GLU A 426 -22.65 -5.17 -3.59
CA GLU A 426 -22.26 -6.31 -2.78
C GLU A 426 -20.88 -6.06 -2.19
N THR A 427 -20.73 -6.15 -0.88
CA THR A 427 -19.46 -5.89 -0.19
C THR A 427 -18.85 -7.18 0.33
N PHE A 428 -17.58 -7.38 0.02
CA PHE A 428 -16.80 -8.57 0.34
C PHE A 428 -15.62 -8.21 1.22
N ASP A 429 -15.27 -9.07 2.17
CA ASP A 429 -13.99 -9.03 2.87
C ASP A 429 -12.90 -9.59 1.95
N THR A 430 -11.83 -8.83 1.73
CA THR A 430 -10.76 -9.24 0.80
C THR A 430 -9.84 -10.31 1.36
N ASN A 431 -9.81 -10.50 2.68
CA ASN A 431 -8.91 -11.44 3.35
C ASN A 431 -9.41 -12.87 3.23
N ASN A 432 -10.72 -13.08 3.36
CA ASN A 432 -11.36 -14.41 3.33
C ASN A 432 -12.29 -14.61 2.12
N GLY A 433 -12.62 -13.55 1.38
CA GLY A 433 -13.51 -13.60 0.21
C GLY A 433 -15.01 -13.63 0.56
N ASP A 434 -15.37 -13.46 1.83
CA ASP A 434 -16.74 -13.56 2.29
C ASP A 434 -17.59 -12.36 1.85
N LYS A 435 -18.78 -12.63 1.31
CA LYS A 435 -19.79 -11.59 1.07
C LYS A 435 -20.43 -11.20 2.41
N ILE A 436 -20.12 -10.00 2.91
CA ILE A 436 -20.61 -9.50 4.19
C ILE A 436 -22.00 -8.91 4.04
N THR A 437 -22.23 -8.09 3.00
CA THR A 437 -23.48 -7.35 2.84
C THR A 437 -23.95 -7.33 1.39
N GLU A 438 -25.23 -7.05 1.23
CA GLU A 438 -25.83 -6.67 -0.04
C GLU A 438 -26.73 -5.46 0.15
N GLY A 439 -26.82 -4.62 -0.85
CA GLY A 439 -27.70 -3.47 -0.82
C GLY A 439 -28.18 -3.05 -2.19
N GLN A 440 -29.18 -2.18 -2.17
CA GLN A 440 -29.73 -1.56 -3.36
C GLN A 440 -29.92 -0.07 -3.07
N LEU A 441 -29.32 0.75 -3.92
CA LEU A 441 -29.49 2.19 -3.93
C LEU A 441 -30.35 2.58 -5.14
N VAL A 442 -31.29 3.49 -4.91
CA VAL A 442 -32.13 4.07 -5.96
C VAL A 442 -31.78 5.55 -6.10
N GLY A 443 -31.05 5.87 -7.18
CA GLY A 443 -30.76 7.24 -7.58
C GLY A 443 -31.88 7.81 -8.45
N VAL A 444 -32.37 9.00 -8.14
CA VAL A 444 -33.34 9.72 -8.97
C VAL A 444 -32.64 10.90 -9.64
N VAL A 445 -32.67 10.94 -10.96
CA VAL A 445 -32.09 12.03 -11.75
C VAL A 445 -33.23 12.92 -12.23
N ILE A 446 -33.37 14.09 -11.59
CA ILE A 446 -34.45 15.03 -11.88
C ILE A 446 -34.28 15.60 -13.30
N GLY A 447 -35.37 15.64 -14.07
CA GLY A 447 -35.36 16.18 -15.44
C GLY A 447 -34.81 15.23 -16.51
N ALA A 448 -34.28 14.07 -16.12
CA ALA A 448 -33.70 13.10 -17.04
C ALA A 448 -34.67 12.05 -17.59
N GLY A 449 -36.00 12.21 -17.41
CA GLY A 449 -37.03 11.30 -17.94
C GLY A 449 -37.42 11.57 -19.41
N GLY A 450 -38.31 10.75 -19.98
CA GLY A 450 -38.77 10.88 -21.36
C GLY A 450 -37.77 10.35 -22.39
N PHE A 451 -36.96 9.37 -22.00
CA PHE A 451 -36.03 8.65 -22.88
C PHE A 451 -36.62 7.34 -23.42
N GLY A 452 -37.88 7.03 -23.09
CA GLY A 452 -38.60 5.87 -23.61
C GLY A 452 -38.21 4.54 -22.94
N GLY A 453 -37.61 4.60 -21.75
CA GLY A 453 -37.23 3.43 -20.97
C GLY A 453 -38.41 2.72 -20.29
N PRO A 454 -38.16 1.55 -19.68
CA PRO A 454 -39.17 0.84 -18.90
C PRO A 454 -39.65 1.70 -17.72
N LYS A 455 -40.94 1.62 -17.38
CA LYS A 455 -41.50 2.38 -16.24
C LYS A 455 -41.31 1.70 -14.89
N ASN A 456 -41.16 0.37 -14.89
CA ASN A 456 -41.10 -0.48 -13.70
C ASN A 456 -39.96 -1.49 -13.84
N SER A 457 -39.47 -2.01 -12.72
CA SER A 457 -38.47 -3.07 -12.67
C SER A 457 -38.89 -4.17 -11.71
N GLN A 458 -38.61 -5.43 -12.06
CA GLN A 458 -38.73 -6.55 -11.12
C GLN A 458 -37.67 -6.50 -10.00
N TYR A 459 -36.59 -5.73 -10.20
CA TYR A 459 -35.52 -5.61 -9.22
C TYR A 459 -35.83 -4.59 -8.12
N GLU A 460 -36.85 -3.73 -8.28
CA GLU A 460 -37.21 -2.71 -7.31
C GLU A 460 -37.72 -3.36 -6.00
N ILE A 461 -37.02 -3.12 -4.89
CA ILE A 461 -37.46 -3.57 -3.57
C ILE A 461 -38.49 -2.56 -3.03
N PRO A 462 -39.75 -2.94 -2.79
CA PRO A 462 -40.81 -1.99 -2.46
C PRO A 462 -40.67 -1.44 -1.04
N ILE A 463 -41.09 -0.18 -0.87
CA ILE A 463 -41.38 0.39 0.45
C ILE A 463 -42.61 -0.29 1.08
N VAL A 464 -42.73 -0.22 2.40
CA VAL A 464 -43.86 -0.78 3.13
C VAL A 464 -44.64 0.32 3.83
N PRO A 465 -45.97 0.41 3.67
CA PRO A 465 -46.79 1.37 4.39
C PRO A 465 -46.66 1.21 5.91
N LEU A 466 -46.81 2.31 6.65
CA LEU A 466 -46.84 2.27 8.11
C LEU A 466 -48.13 1.59 8.61
N PRO A 467 -48.08 0.87 9.75
CA PRO A 467 -49.27 0.37 10.40
C PRO A 467 -50.26 1.50 10.72
N LYS A 468 -51.54 1.30 10.44
CA LYS A 468 -52.62 2.30 10.66
C LYS A 468 -53.05 2.38 12.14
N ARG A 469 -52.08 2.58 13.03
CA ARG A 469 -52.26 2.72 14.49
C ARG A 469 -51.22 3.68 15.05
N LYS A 470 -51.34 4.07 16.32
CA LYS A 470 -50.29 4.88 16.98
C LYS A 470 -48.96 4.11 17.06
N PRO A 471 -47.81 4.81 16.99
CA PRO A 471 -46.49 4.20 17.24
C PRO A 471 -46.49 3.47 18.58
N ASP A 472 -45.76 2.36 18.65
CA ASP A 472 -45.50 1.68 19.92
C ASP A 472 -44.57 2.51 20.79
N ILE A 473 -43.60 3.19 20.16
CA ILE A 473 -42.62 4.04 20.82
C ILE A 473 -42.11 5.12 19.88
N SER A 474 -41.79 6.27 20.46
CA SER A 474 -41.22 7.43 19.76
C SER A 474 -39.99 7.89 20.51
N ILE A 475 -38.85 7.98 19.83
CA ILE A 475 -37.59 8.45 20.40
C ILE A 475 -37.19 9.76 19.72
N THR A 476 -36.76 10.74 20.50
CA THR A 476 -36.29 12.04 19.99
C THR A 476 -34.81 12.23 20.28
N GLN A 477 -34.05 12.68 19.30
CA GLN A 477 -32.65 13.09 19.48
C GLN A 477 -32.36 14.34 18.64
N SER A 478 -31.78 15.37 19.27
CA SER A 478 -31.30 16.56 18.56
C SER A 478 -29.99 16.25 17.85
N THR A 479 -29.90 16.68 16.59
CA THR A 479 -28.63 16.69 15.86
C THR A 479 -27.78 17.89 16.30
N SER A 480 -26.46 17.77 16.27
CA SER A 480 -25.59 18.94 16.44
C SER A 480 -25.70 19.89 15.22
N TYR A 481 -25.41 21.18 15.42
CA TYR A 481 -25.19 22.09 14.28
C TYR A 481 -24.01 21.64 13.41
N ASP A 482 -23.03 20.93 14.00
CA ASP A 482 -21.87 20.39 13.30
C ASP A 482 -22.09 18.96 12.76
N GLN A 483 -23.32 18.42 12.84
CA GLN A 483 -23.59 17.01 12.54
C GLN A 483 -23.16 16.61 11.13
N ALA A 484 -23.43 17.45 10.13
CA ALA A 484 -23.03 17.20 8.75
C ALA A 484 -21.50 17.27 8.56
N ALA A 485 -20.84 18.17 9.28
CA ALA A 485 -19.38 18.30 9.26
C ALA A 485 -18.68 17.10 9.90
N LEU A 486 -19.29 16.48 10.92
CA LEU A 486 -18.80 15.25 11.52
C LEU A 486 -19.12 14.02 10.63
N TYR A 487 -20.34 13.93 10.09
CA TYR A 487 -20.78 12.80 9.26
C TYR A 487 -19.99 12.67 7.97
N ARG A 488 -19.64 13.77 7.30
CA ARG A 488 -18.78 13.70 6.11
C ARG A 488 -17.40 13.08 6.40
N LEU A 489 -16.88 13.22 7.62
CA LEU A 489 -15.62 12.58 8.03
C LEU A 489 -15.81 11.09 8.30
N GLY A 490 -16.86 10.71 9.03
CA GLY A 490 -17.13 9.31 9.38
C GLY A 490 -17.68 8.46 8.24
N SER A 491 -18.23 9.07 7.19
CA SER A 491 -18.82 8.37 6.03
C SER A 491 -18.03 8.49 4.73
N HIS A 492 -16.99 9.33 4.72
CA HIS A 492 -16.25 9.74 3.52
C HIS A 492 -17.12 10.42 2.43
N ASP A 493 -18.36 10.84 2.75
CA ASP A 493 -19.20 11.63 1.85
C ASP A 493 -18.87 13.12 1.96
N PHE A 494 -17.89 13.53 1.16
CA PHE A 494 -17.39 14.90 1.09
C PHE A 494 -18.17 15.83 0.16
N ASN A 495 -19.39 15.46 -0.25
CA ASN A 495 -20.21 16.33 -1.10
C ASN A 495 -20.38 17.73 -0.48
N PRO A 496 -19.95 18.81 -1.17
CA PRO A 496 -19.98 20.16 -0.63
C PRO A 496 -21.37 20.69 -0.31
N LEU A 497 -22.44 20.08 -0.84
CA LEU A 497 -23.85 20.38 -0.50
C LEU A 497 -24.14 20.31 1.01
N HIS A 498 -23.33 19.56 1.75
CA HIS A 498 -23.52 19.34 3.19
C HIS A 498 -22.70 20.27 4.08
N ILE A 499 -21.90 21.18 3.52
CA ILE A 499 -21.05 22.08 4.31
C ILE A 499 -20.86 23.48 3.72
N ASP A 500 -20.86 23.62 2.39
CA ASP A 500 -20.67 24.90 1.70
C ASP A 500 -22.04 25.57 1.43
N PRO A 501 -22.33 26.74 2.02
CA PRO A 501 -23.57 27.46 1.79
C PRO A 501 -23.81 27.83 0.32
N ASN A 502 -22.76 28.17 -0.44
CA ASN A 502 -22.89 28.58 -1.84
C ASN A 502 -23.35 27.40 -2.71
N ILE A 503 -22.74 26.22 -2.50
CA ILE A 503 -23.13 25.01 -3.23
C ILE A 503 -24.52 24.53 -2.81
N SER A 504 -24.85 24.65 -1.52
CA SER A 504 -26.19 24.35 -1.00
C SER A 504 -27.27 25.20 -1.67
N GLN A 505 -27.01 26.51 -1.81
CA GLN A 505 -27.91 27.44 -2.47
C GLN A 505 -28.05 27.15 -3.97
N MET A 506 -26.95 26.79 -4.65
CA MET A 506 -27.00 26.31 -6.04
C MET A 506 -27.82 25.02 -6.20
N GLY A 507 -27.81 24.15 -5.18
CA GLY A 507 -28.64 22.95 -5.09
C GLY A 507 -30.11 23.21 -4.72
N GLY A 508 -30.49 24.47 -4.48
CA GLY A 508 -31.86 24.86 -4.14
C GLY A 508 -32.20 24.77 -2.65
N TYR A 509 -31.20 24.72 -1.77
CA TYR A 509 -31.37 24.70 -0.32
C TYR A 509 -30.92 26.03 0.30
N GLU A 510 -31.68 26.55 1.26
CA GLU A 510 -31.35 27.82 1.93
C GLU A 510 -30.05 27.73 2.76
N LYS A 511 -29.76 26.53 3.28
CA LYS A 511 -28.60 26.23 4.13
C LYS A 511 -28.06 24.83 3.80
N PRO A 512 -26.81 24.51 4.18
CA PRO A 512 -26.31 23.14 4.13
C PRO A 512 -27.25 22.17 4.85
N ILE A 513 -27.57 21.08 4.18
CA ILE A 513 -28.47 20.04 4.69
C ILE A 513 -27.67 18.88 5.26
N LEU A 514 -28.26 18.15 6.20
CA LEU A 514 -27.72 16.90 6.71
C LEU A 514 -27.87 15.80 5.66
N HIS A 515 -26.89 14.90 5.59
CA HIS A 515 -26.96 13.72 4.73
C HIS A 515 -28.18 12.85 5.11
N GLY A 516 -28.95 12.39 4.12
CA GLY A 516 -30.08 11.48 4.38
C GLY A 516 -29.65 10.20 5.11
N LEU A 517 -28.48 9.68 4.76
CA LEU A 517 -27.87 8.52 5.43
C LEU A 517 -27.45 8.78 6.87
N CYS A 518 -27.14 10.04 7.23
CA CYS A 518 -26.92 10.40 8.64
C CYS A 518 -28.23 10.27 9.42
N SER A 519 -29.34 10.83 8.90
CA SER A 519 -30.67 10.70 9.50
C SER A 519 -31.11 9.24 9.62
N LEU A 520 -30.74 8.40 8.65
CA LEU A 520 -30.94 6.94 8.71
C LEU A 520 -30.14 6.29 9.85
N GLY A 521 -28.89 6.69 10.04
CA GLY A 521 -28.05 6.21 11.15
C GLY A 521 -28.66 6.50 12.52
N PHE A 522 -29.15 7.73 12.74
CA PHE A 522 -29.91 8.08 13.95
C PHE A 522 -31.12 7.17 14.15
N SER A 523 -31.95 7.03 13.12
CA SER A 523 -33.18 6.24 13.17
C SER A 523 -32.90 4.76 13.44
N THR A 524 -31.83 4.23 12.84
CA THR A 524 -31.40 2.83 13.03
C THR A 524 -30.90 2.60 14.44
N ARG A 525 -30.12 3.54 15.00
CA ARG A 525 -29.72 3.49 16.42
C ARG A 525 -30.94 3.51 17.34
N HIS A 526 -31.93 4.36 17.09
CA HIS A 526 -33.15 4.39 17.90
C HIS A 526 -33.86 3.02 17.89
N VAL A 527 -33.96 2.38 16.72
CA VAL A 527 -34.54 1.03 16.60
C VAL A 527 -33.69 -0.01 17.35
N LEU A 528 -32.37 -0.04 17.14
CA LEU A 528 -31.49 -1.02 17.79
C LEU A 528 -31.46 -0.86 19.32
N ASN A 529 -31.34 0.37 19.81
CA ASN A 529 -31.33 0.65 21.25
C ASN A 529 -32.67 0.26 21.89
N THR A 530 -33.78 0.44 21.17
CA THR A 530 -35.12 0.12 21.69
C THR A 530 -35.46 -1.37 21.61
N PHE A 531 -35.22 -1.98 20.45
CA PHE A 531 -35.74 -3.31 20.11
C PHE A 531 -34.68 -4.43 20.13
N ALA A 532 -33.40 -4.08 20.11
CA ALA A 532 -32.28 -5.02 20.12
C ALA A 532 -31.32 -4.83 21.32
N ASP A 533 -31.63 -3.94 22.27
CA ASP A 533 -30.78 -3.64 23.43
C ASP A 533 -29.36 -3.18 23.01
N GLY A 534 -29.30 -2.41 21.92
CA GLY A 534 -28.03 -1.95 21.33
C GLY A 534 -27.23 -3.04 20.61
N ASP A 535 -27.75 -4.26 20.44
CA ASP A 535 -27.04 -5.36 19.79
C ASP A 535 -27.16 -5.30 18.26
N SER A 536 -26.09 -4.84 17.60
CA SER A 536 -26.04 -4.74 16.14
C SER A 536 -26.08 -6.07 15.42
N GLN A 537 -25.73 -7.19 16.08
CA GLN A 537 -25.71 -8.51 15.43
C GLN A 537 -27.11 -9.03 15.14
N LEU A 538 -28.12 -8.49 15.83
CA LEU A 538 -29.53 -8.79 15.60
C LEU A 538 -30.11 -8.07 14.38
N PHE A 539 -29.39 -7.14 13.77
CA PHE A 539 -29.81 -6.54 12.50
C PHE A 539 -29.79 -7.59 11.37
N ASP A 540 -30.87 -7.67 10.59
CA ASP A 540 -30.92 -8.44 9.35
C ASP A 540 -30.91 -7.52 8.12
N SER A 541 -31.97 -6.73 7.95
CA SER A 541 -32.14 -5.90 6.75
C SER A 541 -32.98 -4.65 7.01
N MET A 542 -32.95 -3.71 6.07
CA MET A 542 -33.77 -2.50 6.11
C MET A 542 -34.15 -2.03 4.71
N LYS A 543 -35.24 -1.26 4.64
CA LYS A 543 -35.61 -0.45 3.48
C LYS A 543 -36.08 0.92 3.95
N VAL A 544 -35.70 1.97 3.25
CA VAL A 544 -36.16 3.33 3.50
C VAL A 544 -36.37 4.13 2.21
N ARG A 545 -37.19 5.17 2.30
CA ARG A 545 -37.28 6.27 1.33
C ARG A 545 -36.95 7.60 2.00
N PHE A 546 -36.03 8.35 1.40
CA PHE A 546 -35.73 9.73 1.78
C PHE A 546 -36.74 10.66 1.11
N SER A 547 -37.50 11.41 1.90
CA SER A 547 -38.61 12.23 1.39
C SER A 547 -38.29 13.72 1.37
N LYS A 548 -37.55 14.22 2.37
CA LYS A 548 -37.26 15.64 2.58
C LYS A 548 -35.90 15.84 3.27
N PRO A 549 -35.23 16.98 3.04
CA PRO A 549 -33.96 17.30 3.70
C PRO A 549 -34.15 17.60 5.19
N VAL A 550 -33.08 17.38 5.96
CA VAL A 550 -32.94 17.78 7.37
C VAL A 550 -31.88 18.88 7.46
N THR A 551 -32.04 19.87 8.32
CA THR A 551 -30.99 20.86 8.60
C THR A 551 -30.24 20.46 9.88
N PRO A 552 -28.91 20.49 9.92
CA PRO A 552 -28.15 20.28 11.17
C PRO A 552 -28.66 21.19 12.29
N GLY A 553 -28.83 20.64 13.49
CA GLY A 553 -29.47 21.31 14.63
C GLY A 553 -30.96 20.98 14.80
N ASN A 554 -31.62 20.36 13.81
CA ASN A 554 -32.99 19.88 13.97
C ASN A 554 -33.06 18.69 14.94
N THR A 555 -34.22 18.55 15.59
CA THR A 555 -34.55 17.40 16.42
C THR A 555 -35.28 16.35 15.61
N LEU A 556 -34.68 15.16 15.53
CA LEU A 556 -35.27 14.01 14.85
C LEU A 556 -36.13 13.23 15.84
N ARG A 557 -37.38 12.98 15.49
CA ARG A 557 -38.23 12.00 16.17
C ARG A 557 -38.39 10.77 15.29
N THR A 558 -38.03 9.60 15.81
CA THR A 558 -38.25 8.31 15.15
C THR A 558 -39.45 7.62 15.81
N ASP A 559 -40.53 7.52 15.05
CA ASP A 559 -41.75 6.82 15.44
C ASP A 559 -41.66 5.37 14.97
N MET A 560 -41.91 4.40 15.85
CA MET A 560 -41.63 2.99 15.59
C MET A 560 -42.85 2.10 15.92
N TRP A 561 -43.12 1.13 15.05
CA TRP A 561 -44.18 0.13 15.19
C TRP A 561 -43.60 -1.27 14.99
N ARG A 562 -43.80 -2.14 15.97
CA ARG A 562 -43.38 -3.54 15.88
C ARG A 562 -44.49 -4.41 15.30
N GLU A 563 -44.12 -5.24 14.33
CA GLU A 563 -44.90 -6.36 13.82
C GLU A 563 -44.01 -7.60 13.75
N GLY A 564 -44.07 -8.44 14.79
CA GLY A 564 -43.18 -9.58 14.95
C GLY A 564 -41.71 -9.13 15.11
N ASN A 565 -40.88 -9.50 14.14
CA ASN A 565 -39.47 -9.15 14.07
C ASN A 565 -39.18 -7.91 13.19
N ARG A 566 -40.21 -7.38 12.52
CA ARG A 566 -40.11 -6.18 11.72
C ARG A 566 -40.47 -4.96 12.55
N ILE A 567 -39.62 -3.95 12.53
CA ILE A 567 -39.87 -2.63 13.11
C ILE A 567 -40.10 -1.66 11.96
N HIS A 568 -41.36 -1.30 11.72
CA HIS A 568 -41.68 -0.19 10.84
C HIS A 568 -41.30 1.10 11.53
N PHE A 569 -40.81 2.08 10.77
CA PHE A 569 -40.51 3.38 11.34
C PHE A 569 -40.72 4.51 10.35
N GLU A 570 -40.88 5.71 10.90
CA GLU A 570 -40.71 6.96 10.17
C GLU A 570 -39.85 7.91 11.00
N THR A 571 -39.26 8.87 10.32
CA THR A 571 -38.49 9.93 10.98
C THR A 571 -39.04 11.27 10.57
N VAL A 572 -39.32 12.11 11.56
CA VAL A 572 -39.84 13.46 11.38
C VAL A 572 -38.93 14.49 12.04
N ILE A 573 -38.92 15.70 11.49
CA ILE A 573 -38.35 16.87 12.16
C ILE A 573 -39.38 17.33 13.19
N LEU A 574 -39.06 17.22 14.48
CA LEU A 574 -39.99 17.45 15.58
C LEU A 574 -40.58 18.87 15.54
N GLU A 575 -39.75 19.86 15.20
CA GLU A 575 -40.11 21.28 15.18
C GLU A 575 -41.14 21.62 14.09
N THR A 576 -41.17 20.87 12.99
CA THR A 576 -41.99 21.19 11.81
C THR A 576 -43.04 20.13 11.50
N GLY A 577 -42.91 18.92 12.06
CA GLY A 577 -43.73 17.76 11.72
C GLY A 577 -43.45 17.17 10.34
N ILE A 578 -42.43 17.65 9.62
CA ILE A 578 -42.10 17.17 8.27
C ILE A 578 -41.49 15.78 8.35
N GLN A 579 -42.05 14.83 7.60
CA GLN A 579 -41.51 13.50 7.40
C GLN A 579 -40.29 13.53 6.47
N VAL A 580 -39.16 13.00 6.94
CA VAL A 580 -37.87 12.97 6.23
C VAL A 580 -37.45 11.55 5.83
N ILE A 581 -37.91 10.54 6.58
CA ILE A 581 -37.80 9.12 6.22
C ILE A 581 -39.19 8.50 6.27
N THR A 582 -39.59 7.84 5.18
CA THR A 582 -40.92 7.26 5.00
C THR A 582 -40.87 5.85 4.43
N GLY A 583 -41.98 5.11 4.56
CA GLY A 583 -42.13 3.78 3.97
C GLY A 583 -41.08 2.77 4.46
N ALA A 584 -40.59 2.98 5.69
CA ALA A 584 -39.36 2.41 6.17
C ALA A 584 -39.58 1.27 7.16
N TYR A 585 -38.66 0.31 7.15
CA TYR A 585 -38.62 -0.77 8.13
C TYR A 585 -37.19 -1.24 8.38
N ILE A 586 -37.00 -1.89 9.54
CA ILE A 586 -35.84 -2.70 9.88
C ILE A 586 -36.34 -4.08 10.30
N ASP A 587 -35.79 -5.12 9.69
CA ASP A 587 -35.95 -6.50 10.13
C ASP A 587 -34.83 -6.85 11.09
N LEU A 588 -35.22 -7.40 12.24
CA LEU A 588 -34.31 -7.93 13.24
C LEU A 588 -34.39 -9.46 13.22
N LYS A 589 -33.26 -10.15 13.45
CA LYS A 589 -33.21 -11.60 13.65
C LYS A 589 -34.01 -12.00 14.88
N GLU A 590 -33.97 -11.16 15.91
CA GLU A 590 -34.70 -11.31 17.17
C GLU A 590 -35.01 -9.93 17.76
N VAL A 591 -36.13 -9.80 18.48
CA VAL A 591 -36.50 -8.57 19.19
C VAL A 591 -36.46 -8.82 20.70
N LYS A 592 -35.63 -8.05 21.42
CA LYS A 592 -35.47 -8.13 22.89
C LYS A 592 -36.53 -7.34 23.66
N TYR A 593 -37.16 -6.35 23.04
CA TYR A 593 -38.20 -5.53 23.67
C TYR A 593 -39.46 -6.36 23.99
N ARG A 594 -40.05 -6.17 25.17
CA ARG A 594 -41.37 -6.72 25.53
C ARG A 594 -42.41 -5.60 25.51
N LEU A 595 -43.45 -5.73 24.68
CA LEU A 595 -44.58 -4.79 24.68
C LEU A 595 -45.26 -4.83 26.07
N PRO A 596 -45.59 -3.68 26.69
CA PRO A 596 -46.38 -3.66 27.91
C PRO A 596 -47.73 -4.33 27.65
N ASN A 597 -48.07 -5.37 28.42
CA ASN A 597 -49.26 -6.23 28.29
C ASN A 597 -50.46 -5.54 27.64
N SER A 598 -50.77 -5.88 26.38
CA SER A 598 -52.12 -5.73 25.84
C SER A 598 -53.02 -6.67 26.65
N ARG A 599 -53.84 -6.12 27.54
CA ARG A 599 -54.85 -6.89 28.28
C ARG A 599 -55.74 -7.60 27.25
N LEU A 600 -55.74 -8.92 27.31
CA LEU A 600 -56.81 -9.78 26.78
C LEU A 600 -58.13 -9.44 27.47
#